data_AF-A0A957KKT1-F1
#
_entry.id   AF-A0A957KKT1-F1
#
_cell.length_a   1.000
_cell.length_b   1.000
_cell.length_c   1.000
_cell.angle_alpha   90.00
_cell.angle_beta   90.00
_cell.angle_gamma   90.00
#
_symmetry.space_group_name_H-M   'P 1'
#
loop_
_entity.id
_entity.type
_entity.pdbx_description
1 polymer ?
#
loop_
_entity_poly.entity_id
_entity_poly.type
_entity_poly.pdbx_seq_one_letter_code
_entity_poly.pdbx_strand_id
1 'polypeptide(L)'
;MRNCLLTCLLLALFLSACDRSTSPPPPLDRQPPTANALDLLDQLDDVTIPPRDLADLTERLTGSGPIPRTAVTTPTSYKVGDFATFWYKDQDAGQNVTVEAQLRYRSAELYMWFETGMRVRDDELTEAVNFLEAQLLPTHRAFFGEENRPGIDGDPRVHILHLEEIGGIAAAYFNSADGYVQAVNPYSNEREILYISMKSRDLGSDEYFGSVAQEMQHLIHQNTDPNEA
;
A
#
# COMPACT_ATOMS: atom_id res chain seq x y z
N MET A 1 44.47 55.42 6.27
CA MET A 1 45.64 55.10 7.12
C MET A 1 45.22 54.00 8.07
N ARG A 2 45.92 52.85 7.98
CA ARG A 2 46.28 51.89 9.05
C ARG A 2 45.15 51.29 9.91
N ASN A 3 44.88 50.00 9.71
CA ASN A 3 45.52 48.85 10.41
C ASN A 3 45.16 48.84 11.89
N CYS A 4 44.36 47.89 12.37
CA CYS A 4 44.78 46.51 12.65
C CYS A 4 45.75 46.46 13.83
N LEU A 5 45.45 45.55 14.76
CA LEU A 5 46.21 45.14 15.96
C LEU A 5 45.93 45.90 17.27
N LEU A 6 45.13 45.28 18.14
CA LEU A 6 45.53 44.71 19.44
C LEU A 6 44.24 44.22 20.13
N THR A 7 43.78 42.98 19.94
CA THR A 7 44.31 41.72 20.50
C THR A 7 44.33 41.71 22.04
N CYS A 8 43.58 40.76 22.61
CA CYS A 8 43.57 40.33 24.02
C CYS A 8 42.78 41.18 25.02
N LEU A 9 41.46 41.03 25.05
CA LEU A 9 40.74 40.93 26.32
C LEU A 9 39.51 40.02 26.15
N LEU A 10 39.60 38.82 26.73
CA LEU A 10 38.50 37.91 27.10
C LEU A 10 37.69 37.33 25.92
N LEU A 11 38.14 36.30 25.20
CA LEU A 11 38.27 34.91 25.67
C LEU A 11 37.47 34.57 26.94
N ALA A 12 36.14 34.61 26.86
CA ALA A 12 35.23 33.74 27.64
C ALA A 12 33.78 34.22 27.47
N LEU A 13 33.08 33.83 26.41
CA LEU A 13 31.61 33.94 26.36
C LEU A 13 31.00 33.05 25.26
N PHE A 14 31.48 31.81 25.15
CA PHE A 14 30.73 30.71 24.51
C PHE A 14 30.96 29.43 25.30
N LEU A 15 30.54 29.46 26.56
CA LEU A 15 30.20 28.29 27.36
C LEU A 15 28.98 28.67 28.20
N SER A 16 27.87 29.00 27.55
CA SER A 16 26.59 28.65 28.17
C SER A 16 26.51 27.14 28.04
N ALA A 17 26.91 26.47 29.12
CA ALA A 17 26.52 25.10 29.35
C ALA A 17 25.04 24.97 28.98
N CYS A 18 24.72 24.03 28.09
CA CYS A 18 23.41 23.41 28.16
C CYS A 18 23.34 22.83 29.57
N ASP A 19 22.80 23.60 30.50
CA ASP A 19 22.28 23.06 31.74
C ASP A 19 21.06 22.24 31.30
N ARG A 20 21.31 21.00 30.85
CA ARG A 20 20.28 19.99 30.78
C ARG A 20 19.85 19.85 32.23
N SER A 21 18.77 20.55 32.57
CA SER A 21 17.98 20.23 33.76
C SER A 21 17.61 18.76 33.62
N THR A 22 18.44 17.90 34.19
CA THR A 22 18.21 16.48 34.28
C THR A 22 17.29 16.32 35.47
N SER A 23 16.01 16.65 35.28
CA SER A 23 15.01 16.21 36.25
C SER A 23 15.16 14.70 36.38
N PRO A 24 15.33 14.18 37.61
CA PRO A 24 15.38 12.73 37.80
C PRO A 24 14.12 12.13 37.15
N PRO A 25 14.23 10.96 36.50
CA PRO A 25 13.07 10.30 35.94
C PRO A 25 12.03 10.17 37.06
N PRO A 26 10.73 10.36 36.74
CA PRO A 26 9.68 10.23 37.74
C PRO A 26 9.84 8.88 38.46
N PRO A 27 9.64 8.83 39.78
CA PRO A 27 9.71 7.58 40.50
C PRO A 27 8.74 6.59 39.86
N LEU A 28 9.22 5.35 39.64
CA LEU A 28 8.37 4.28 39.13
C LEU A 28 7.15 4.14 40.04
N ASP A 29 5.97 4.19 39.43
CA ASP A 29 4.74 3.86 40.14
C ASP A 29 4.80 2.36 40.50
N ARG A 30 4.73 2.08 41.80
CA ARG A 30 4.78 0.73 42.38
C ARG A 30 3.45 0.34 43.02
N GLN A 31 2.38 1.13 42.81
CA GLN A 31 1.07 0.72 43.31
C GLN A 31 0.63 -0.56 42.60
N PRO A 32 0.09 -1.54 43.34
CA PRO A 32 -0.51 -2.71 42.72
C PRO A 32 -1.68 -2.27 41.83
N PRO A 33 -1.96 -3.00 40.73
CA PRO A 33 -3.11 -2.71 39.88
C PRO A 33 -4.39 -2.69 40.71
N THR A 34 -5.27 -1.74 40.40
CA THR A 34 -6.58 -1.66 41.05
C THR A 34 -7.45 -2.85 40.63
N ALA A 35 -8.50 -3.17 41.40
CA ALA A 35 -9.45 -4.20 41.02
C ALA A 35 -10.05 -3.94 39.63
N ASN A 36 -10.41 -2.69 39.32
CA ASN A 36 -10.89 -2.31 37.99
C ASN A 36 -9.85 -2.55 36.87
N ALA A 37 -8.55 -2.42 37.17
CA ALA A 37 -7.50 -2.70 36.20
C ALA A 37 -7.33 -4.20 35.96
N LEU A 38 -7.55 -5.03 36.99
CA LEU A 38 -7.57 -6.49 36.86
C LEU A 38 -8.83 -6.96 36.11
N ASP A 39 -10.00 -6.40 36.42
CA ASP A 39 -11.25 -6.70 35.70
C ASP A 39 -11.17 -6.28 34.22
N LEU A 40 -10.55 -5.14 33.92
CA LEU A 40 -10.30 -4.72 32.54
C LEU A 40 -9.31 -5.65 31.83
N LEU A 41 -8.27 -6.12 32.53
CA LEU A 41 -7.33 -7.08 31.96
C LEU A 41 -8.03 -8.39 31.61
N ASP A 42 -8.86 -8.94 32.50
CA ASP A 42 -9.65 -10.14 32.23
C ASP A 42 -10.57 -9.93 31.02
N GLN A 43 -11.19 -8.73 30.90
CA GLN A 43 -11.99 -8.38 29.72
C GLN A 43 -11.17 -8.31 28.42
N LEU A 44 -9.96 -7.77 28.46
CA LEU A 44 -9.10 -7.66 27.28
C LEU A 44 -8.54 -9.03 26.87
N ASP A 45 -8.23 -9.89 27.84
CA ASP A 45 -7.75 -11.26 27.60
C ASP A 45 -8.86 -12.16 27.00
N ASP A 46 -10.12 -11.93 27.36
CA ASP A 46 -11.27 -12.68 26.84
C ASP A 46 -11.84 -12.12 25.52
N VAL A 47 -11.46 -10.91 25.10
CA VAL A 47 -11.98 -10.29 23.88
C VAL A 47 -11.37 -10.94 22.63
N THR A 48 -12.23 -11.56 21.82
CA THR A 48 -11.87 -11.99 20.46
C THR A 48 -11.97 -10.79 19.50
N ILE A 49 -10.84 -10.35 18.95
CA ILE A 49 -10.81 -9.32 17.91
C ILE A 49 -11.06 -10.00 16.56
N PRO A 50 -12.19 -9.71 15.87
CA PRO A 50 -12.43 -10.29 14.56
C PRO A 50 -11.42 -9.76 13.53
N PRO A 51 -11.11 -10.53 12.49
CA PRO A 51 -10.33 -10.04 11.37
C PRO A 51 -10.95 -8.78 10.74
N ARG A 52 -10.12 -7.91 10.17
CA ARG A 52 -10.60 -6.76 9.40
C ARG A 52 -11.39 -7.23 8.17
N ASP A 53 -12.68 -6.94 8.16
CA ASP A 53 -13.59 -7.19 7.02
C ASP A 53 -14.45 -5.95 6.77
N LEU A 54 -14.20 -5.23 5.68
CA LEU A 54 -14.92 -3.99 5.39
C LEU A 54 -16.40 -4.20 5.06
N ALA A 55 -16.77 -5.35 4.48
CA ALA A 55 -18.16 -5.63 4.17
C ALA A 55 -18.92 -5.99 5.45
N ASP A 56 -18.37 -6.81 6.36
CA ASP A 56 -18.97 -7.05 7.69
C ASP A 56 -19.13 -5.74 8.48
N LEU A 57 -18.08 -4.91 8.49
CA LEU A 57 -18.12 -3.60 9.12
C LEU A 57 -19.20 -2.70 8.53
N THR A 58 -19.36 -2.69 7.20
CA THR A 58 -20.39 -1.89 6.51
C THR A 58 -21.79 -2.39 6.87
N GLU A 59 -22.02 -3.71 6.87
CA GLU A 59 -23.28 -4.33 7.24
C GLU A 59 -23.68 -3.93 8.67
N ARG A 60 -22.75 -4.04 9.61
CA ARG A 60 -22.97 -3.72 11.04
C ARG A 60 -23.16 -2.23 11.30
N LEU A 61 -22.39 -1.38 10.63
CA LEU A 61 -22.41 0.07 10.86
C LEU A 61 -23.65 0.73 10.22
N THR A 62 -24.06 0.26 9.05
CA THR A 62 -25.14 0.90 8.26
C THR A 62 -26.49 0.18 8.38
N GLY A 63 -26.50 -1.11 8.75
CA GLY A 63 -27.70 -1.93 8.75
C GLY A 63 -28.20 -2.28 7.34
N SER A 64 -27.34 -2.21 6.32
CA SER A 64 -27.66 -2.44 4.90
C SER A 64 -28.16 -3.85 4.54
N GLY A 65 -28.15 -4.79 5.50
CA GLY A 65 -28.33 -6.21 5.23
C GLY A 65 -27.10 -6.82 4.52
N PRO A 66 -27.12 -8.13 4.20
CA PRO A 66 -25.96 -8.84 3.67
C PRO A 66 -25.41 -8.23 2.37
N ILE A 67 -24.11 -7.98 2.33
CA ILE A 67 -23.40 -7.43 1.17
C ILE A 67 -22.72 -8.57 0.39
N PRO A 68 -22.82 -8.61 -0.96
CA PRO A 68 -22.12 -9.60 -1.76
C PRO A 68 -20.61 -9.56 -1.57
N ARG A 69 -19.98 -10.73 -1.47
CA ARG A 69 -18.51 -10.89 -1.36
C ARG A 69 -17.85 -11.22 -2.70
N THR A 70 -18.54 -10.96 -3.79
CA THR A 70 -18.08 -11.17 -5.16
C THR A 70 -18.77 -10.11 -6.01
N ALA A 71 -18.01 -9.40 -6.83
CA ALA A 71 -18.52 -8.36 -7.72
C ALA A 71 -19.22 -8.97 -8.93
N VAL A 72 -18.57 -9.94 -9.56
CA VAL A 72 -19.10 -10.67 -10.72
C VAL A 72 -18.70 -12.14 -10.66
N THR A 73 -19.55 -13.02 -11.17
CA THR A 73 -19.28 -14.47 -11.21
C THR A 73 -18.60 -14.93 -12.50
N THR A 74 -18.44 -14.03 -13.48
CA THR A 74 -17.74 -14.30 -14.74
C THR A 74 -16.74 -13.18 -14.98
N PRO A 75 -15.43 -13.47 -14.94
CA PRO A 75 -14.40 -12.45 -15.11
C PRO A 75 -14.43 -11.86 -16.51
N THR A 76 -14.08 -10.57 -16.61
CA THR A 76 -13.95 -9.90 -17.91
C THR A 76 -12.69 -10.39 -18.61
N SER A 77 -12.84 -11.06 -19.75
CA SER A 77 -11.68 -11.57 -20.51
C SER A 77 -11.04 -10.48 -21.38
N TYR A 78 -10.15 -9.68 -20.80
CA TYR A 78 -9.38 -8.66 -21.53
C TYR A 78 -8.35 -9.23 -22.51
N LYS A 79 -8.10 -8.47 -23.58
CA LYS A 79 -7.09 -8.71 -24.62
C LYS A 79 -6.11 -7.55 -24.66
N VAL A 80 -4.85 -7.84 -25.03
CA VAL A 80 -3.85 -6.80 -25.25
C VAL A 80 -4.38 -5.80 -26.28
N GLY A 81 -4.28 -4.52 -25.95
CA GLY A 81 -4.83 -3.40 -26.72
C GLY A 81 -6.17 -2.87 -26.20
N ASP A 82 -6.88 -3.62 -25.35
CA ASP A 82 -8.12 -3.15 -24.72
C ASP A 82 -7.84 -1.96 -23.78
N PHE A 83 -8.85 -1.11 -23.61
CA PHE A 83 -8.84 0.02 -22.69
C PHE A 83 -9.83 -0.23 -21.55
N ALA A 84 -9.48 0.22 -20.35
CA ALA A 84 -10.37 0.23 -19.20
C ALA A 84 -10.12 1.48 -18.35
N THR A 85 -11.16 1.92 -17.64
CA THR A 85 -11.08 3.02 -16.68
C THR A 85 -10.86 2.46 -15.29
N PHE A 86 -9.92 3.03 -14.56
CA PHE A 86 -9.59 2.66 -13.19
C PHE A 86 -9.74 3.85 -12.26
N TRP A 87 -10.18 3.60 -11.04
CA TRP A 87 -10.01 4.53 -9.93
C TRP A 87 -8.59 4.42 -9.38
N TYR A 88 -7.99 5.54 -9.02
CA TYR A 88 -6.75 5.57 -8.24
C TYR A 88 -6.79 6.75 -7.26
N LYS A 89 -6.00 6.66 -6.19
CA LYS A 89 -5.79 7.72 -5.22
C LYS A 89 -4.67 8.65 -5.69
N ASP A 90 -5.00 9.91 -5.97
CA ASP A 90 -4.01 10.98 -6.04
C ASP A 90 -3.51 11.25 -4.61
N GLN A 91 -2.24 10.95 -4.37
CA GLN A 91 -1.63 11.01 -3.05
C GLN A 91 -1.26 12.44 -2.62
N ASP A 92 -1.13 13.38 -3.57
CA ASP A 92 -0.91 14.80 -3.25
C ASP A 92 -2.23 15.46 -2.85
N ALA A 93 -3.27 15.28 -3.67
CA ALA A 93 -4.58 15.88 -3.43
C ALA A 93 -5.39 15.12 -2.36
N GLY A 94 -5.05 13.86 -2.09
CA GLY A 94 -5.82 12.98 -1.23
C GLY A 94 -7.19 12.65 -1.80
N GLN A 95 -7.36 12.62 -3.13
CA GLN A 95 -8.63 12.42 -3.82
C GLN A 95 -8.63 11.15 -4.67
N ASN A 96 -9.79 10.52 -4.79
CA ASN A 96 -9.97 9.42 -5.74
C ASN A 96 -10.34 10.01 -7.09
N VAL A 97 -9.58 9.67 -8.11
CA VAL A 97 -9.72 10.15 -9.48
C VAL A 97 -9.70 8.96 -10.44
N THR A 98 -10.18 9.16 -11.66
CA THR A 98 -10.17 8.12 -12.68
C THR A 98 -9.10 8.36 -13.74
N VAL A 99 -8.64 7.26 -14.32
CA VAL A 99 -7.69 7.25 -15.43
C VAL A 99 -8.08 6.15 -16.42
N GLU A 100 -7.91 6.44 -17.71
CA GLU A 100 -8.02 5.41 -18.75
C GLU A 100 -6.63 4.79 -18.98
N ALA A 101 -6.57 3.46 -19.01
CA ALA A 101 -5.34 2.72 -19.26
C ALA A 101 -5.55 1.65 -20.32
N GLN A 102 -4.50 1.42 -21.10
CA GLN A 102 -4.43 0.37 -22.11
C GLN A 102 -3.75 -0.88 -21.54
N LEU A 103 -4.32 -2.04 -21.83
CA LEU A 103 -3.70 -3.33 -21.52
C LEU A 103 -2.53 -3.59 -22.49
N ARG A 104 -1.30 -3.61 -22.00
CA ARG A 104 -0.11 -3.85 -22.82
C ARG A 104 0.45 -5.26 -22.70
N TYR A 105 0.18 -5.94 -21.59
CA TYR A 105 0.61 -7.31 -21.38
C TYR A 105 -0.46 -8.14 -20.66
N ARG A 106 -0.56 -9.42 -21.05
CA ARG A 106 -1.45 -10.41 -20.46
C ARG A 106 -0.76 -11.77 -20.41
N SER A 107 -0.96 -12.48 -19.31
CA SER A 107 -0.60 -13.89 -19.17
C SER A 107 -1.67 -14.69 -18.42
N ALA A 108 -1.30 -15.85 -17.85
CA ALA A 108 -2.11 -16.58 -16.88
C ALA A 108 -2.08 -15.98 -15.47
N GLU A 109 -1.09 -15.12 -15.19
CA GLU A 109 -0.78 -14.59 -13.86
C GLU A 109 -1.08 -13.09 -13.75
N LEU A 110 -0.90 -12.34 -14.85
CA LEU A 110 -0.87 -10.88 -14.80
C LEU A 110 -1.67 -10.21 -15.91
N TYR A 111 -2.15 -9.02 -15.58
CA TYR A 111 -2.51 -7.97 -16.51
C TYR A 111 -1.71 -6.71 -16.22
N MET A 112 -0.95 -6.19 -17.19
CA MET A 112 -0.23 -4.92 -17.03
C MET A 112 -0.88 -3.81 -17.85
N TRP A 113 -1.48 -2.88 -17.13
CA TRP A 113 -2.17 -1.71 -17.65
C TRP A 113 -1.24 -0.51 -17.60
N PHE A 114 -1.32 0.33 -18.62
CA PHE A 114 -0.53 1.55 -18.73
C PHE A 114 -1.47 2.68 -19.10
N GLU A 115 -1.50 3.74 -18.29
CA GLU A 115 -2.17 5.01 -18.59
C GLU A 115 -2.04 5.40 -20.07
N THR A 116 -3.17 5.77 -20.66
CA THR A 116 -3.27 6.08 -22.09
C THR A 116 -2.29 7.20 -22.45
N GLY A 117 -1.44 6.93 -23.45
CA GLY A 117 -0.43 7.89 -23.94
C GLY A 117 0.99 7.58 -23.46
N MET A 118 1.15 6.73 -22.44
CA MET A 118 2.49 6.34 -21.98
C MET A 118 3.28 5.55 -23.02
N ARG A 119 4.53 5.96 -23.21
CA ARG A 119 5.47 5.28 -24.11
C ARG A 119 6.22 4.19 -23.33
N VAL A 120 5.91 2.95 -23.66
CA VAL A 120 6.58 1.75 -23.12
C VAL A 120 7.30 1.05 -24.26
N ARG A 121 8.58 0.76 -24.08
CA ARG A 121 9.33 -0.03 -25.08
C ARG A 121 9.06 -1.52 -24.87
N ASP A 122 8.88 -2.24 -25.98
CA ASP A 122 8.49 -3.65 -25.93
C ASP A 122 9.60 -4.57 -25.37
N ASP A 123 10.87 -4.17 -25.52
CA ASP A 123 12.03 -4.85 -24.92
C ASP A 123 11.99 -4.75 -23.38
N GLU A 124 11.84 -3.55 -22.83
CA GLU A 124 11.73 -3.33 -21.38
C GLU A 124 10.52 -4.05 -20.79
N LEU A 125 9.38 -4.01 -21.47
CA LEU A 125 8.18 -4.73 -21.04
C LEU A 125 8.42 -6.24 -21.00
N THR A 126 9.06 -6.79 -22.02
CA THR A 126 9.35 -8.23 -22.09
C THR A 126 10.30 -8.65 -20.96
N GLU A 127 11.36 -7.87 -20.71
CA GLU A 127 12.31 -8.14 -19.62
C GLU A 127 11.66 -8.05 -18.24
N ALA A 128 10.86 -7.00 -18.01
CA ALA A 128 10.13 -6.81 -16.77
C ALA A 128 9.19 -7.98 -16.48
N VAL A 129 8.36 -8.34 -17.46
CA VAL A 129 7.43 -9.48 -17.35
C VAL A 129 8.16 -10.78 -17.05
N ASN A 130 9.25 -11.06 -17.76
CA ASN A 130 10.00 -12.31 -17.56
C ASN A 130 10.48 -12.43 -16.10
N PHE A 131 10.99 -11.33 -15.52
CA PHE A 131 11.39 -11.33 -14.13
C PHE A 131 10.19 -11.46 -13.17
N LEU A 132 9.10 -10.72 -13.42
CA LEU A 132 7.91 -10.78 -12.59
C LEU A 132 7.36 -12.20 -12.49
N GLU A 133 7.20 -12.89 -13.63
CA GLU A 133 6.57 -14.21 -13.67
C GLU A 133 7.51 -15.34 -13.29
N ALA A 134 8.79 -15.27 -13.70
CA ALA A 134 9.73 -16.36 -13.45
C ALA A 134 10.35 -16.29 -12.04
N GLN A 135 10.41 -15.11 -11.42
CA GLN A 135 11.10 -14.90 -10.15
C GLN A 135 10.21 -14.27 -9.09
N LEU A 136 9.66 -13.07 -9.36
CA LEU A 136 8.99 -12.28 -8.31
C LEU A 136 7.75 -12.99 -7.78
N LEU A 137 6.77 -13.32 -8.64
CA LEU A 137 5.52 -13.94 -8.23
C LEU A 137 5.72 -15.31 -7.56
N PRO A 138 6.50 -16.25 -8.13
CA PRO A 138 6.73 -17.53 -7.47
C PRO A 138 7.42 -17.38 -6.11
N THR A 139 8.39 -16.47 -6.01
CA THR A 139 9.10 -16.22 -4.74
C THR A 139 8.15 -15.66 -3.69
N HIS A 140 7.37 -14.63 -4.02
CA HIS A 140 6.43 -14.02 -3.08
C HIS A 140 5.38 -15.03 -2.63
N ARG A 141 4.83 -15.82 -3.57
CA ARG A 141 3.85 -16.84 -3.20
C ARG A 141 4.42 -17.95 -2.32
N ALA A 142 5.68 -18.33 -2.54
CA ALA A 142 6.36 -19.33 -1.71
C ALA A 142 6.62 -18.85 -0.27
N PHE A 143 6.89 -17.56 -0.07
CA PHE A 143 7.21 -17.00 1.25
C PHE A 143 5.99 -16.48 2.01
N PHE A 144 5.05 -15.85 1.33
CA PHE A 144 3.93 -15.14 1.95
C PHE A 144 2.57 -15.86 1.77
N GLY A 145 2.47 -16.86 0.90
CA GLY A 145 1.22 -17.51 0.54
C GLY A 145 0.59 -16.91 -0.71
N GLU A 146 -0.69 -17.16 -0.97
CA GLU A 146 -1.35 -16.67 -2.19
C GLU A 146 -2.22 -15.44 -1.91
N GLU A 147 -2.23 -14.52 -2.87
CA GLU A 147 -3.28 -13.52 -2.98
C GLU A 147 -4.64 -14.19 -3.20
N ASN A 148 -5.72 -13.43 -3.05
CA ASN A 148 -7.05 -13.96 -3.32
C ASN A 148 -7.16 -14.35 -4.81
N ARG A 149 -7.30 -15.65 -5.07
CA ARG A 149 -7.17 -16.23 -6.42
C ARG A 149 -8.14 -17.43 -6.59
N PRO A 150 -9.26 -17.27 -7.32
CA PRO A 150 -9.66 -16.07 -8.05
C PRO A 150 -10.08 -14.94 -7.09
N GLY A 151 -9.92 -13.72 -7.59
CA GLY A 151 -10.22 -12.51 -6.85
C GLY A 151 -11.71 -12.16 -6.72
N ILE A 152 -12.00 -10.95 -6.26
CA ILE A 152 -13.37 -10.43 -6.07
C ILE A 152 -14.19 -10.40 -7.39
N ASP A 153 -13.54 -10.30 -8.55
CA ASP A 153 -14.15 -10.37 -9.89
C ASP A 153 -14.08 -11.75 -10.55
N GLY A 154 -13.60 -12.77 -9.84
CA GLY A 154 -13.46 -14.11 -10.35
C GLY A 154 -12.26 -14.32 -11.29
N ASP A 155 -11.40 -13.32 -11.52
CA ASP A 155 -10.18 -13.47 -12.31
C ASP A 155 -9.01 -13.91 -11.40
N PRO A 156 -8.21 -14.92 -11.80
CA PRO A 156 -7.03 -15.32 -11.04
C PRO A 156 -5.79 -14.46 -11.31
N ARG A 157 -5.88 -13.39 -12.11
CA ARG A 157 -4.73 -12.54 -12.46
C ARG A 157 -4.64 -11.33 -11.56
N VAL A 158 -3.41 -10.99 -11.19
CA VAL A 158 -3.11 -9.70 -10.55
C VAL A 158 -3.04 -8.61 -11.61
N HIS A 159 -3.66 -7.47 -11.33
CA HIS A 159 -3.59 -6.28 -12.16
C HIS A 159 -2.45 -5.38 -11.69
N ILE A 160 -1.62 -4.89 -12.60
CA ILE A 160 -0.62 -3.85 -12.31
C ILE A 160 -0.94 -2.65 -13.18
N LEU A 161 -1.41 -1.57 -12.55
CA LEU A 161 -1.72 -0.30 -13.19
C LEU A 161 -0.54 0.64 -13.07
N HIS A 162 0.08 0.94 -14.22
CA HIS A 162 1.16 1.90 -14.33
C HIS A 162 0.57 3.25 -14.70
N LEU A 163 0.94 4.28 -13.93
CA LEU A 163 0.51 5.66 -14.05
C LEU A 163 1.72 6.54 -14.31
N GLU A 164 1.58 7.63 -15.06
CA GLU A 164 2.68 8.58 -15.24
C GLU A 164 3.12 9.12 -13.87
N GLU A 165 2.16 9.49 -13.04
CA GLU A 165 2.34 9.94 -11.67
C GLU A 165 1.11 9.59 -10.82
N ILE A 166 1.33 9.25 -9.55
CA ILE A 166 0.26 8.99 -8.56
C ILE A 166 0.13 10.10 -7.50
N GLY A 167 0.93 11.16 -7.64
CA GLY A 167 1.10 12.22 -6.64
C GLY A 167 2.01 11.81 -5.49
N GLY A 168 2.56 12.81 -4.80
CA GLY A 168 3.30 12.65 -3.56
C GLY A 168 4.69 12.02 -3.73
N ILE A 169 5.17 11.44 -2.63
CA ILE A 169 6.47 10.73 -2.59
C ILE A 169 6.31 9.23 -2.86
N ALA A 170 5.09 8.75 -3.04
CA ALA A 170 4.80 7.34 -3.21
C ALA A 170 5.28 6.83 -4.57
N ALA A 171 5.96 5.70 -4.52
CA ALA A 171 6.46 4.97 -5.68
C ALA A 171 5.41 4.04 -6.28
N ALA A 172 4.64 3.45 -5.39
CA ALA A 172 3.61 2.47 -5.62
C ALA A 172 2.71 2.45 -4.39
N TYR A 173 1.54 1.81 -4.52
CA TYR A 173 0.73 1.42 -3.38
C TYR A 173 -0.21 0.27 -3.75
N PHE A 174 -0.68 -0.41 -2.73
CA PHE A 174 -1.81 -1.31 -2.73
C PHE A 174 -2.96 -0.69 -1.92
N ASN A 175 -4.19 -0.93 -2.37
CA ASN A 175 -5.39 -0.50 -1.66
C ASN A 175 -6.33 -1.70 -1.46
N SER A 176 -6.39 -2.20 -0.23
CA SER A 176 -7.23 -3.33 0.14
C SER A 176 -8.72 -3.13 -0.14
N ALA A 177 -9.18 -1.87 -0.22
CA ALA A 177 -10.57 -1.57 -0.52
C ALA A 177 -10.97 -1.85 -1.98
N ASP A 178 -10.01 -2.10 -2.87
CA ASP A 178 -10.28 -2.57 -4.24
C ASP A 178 -10.71 -4.05 -4.28
N GLY A 179 -10.46 -4.82 -3.22
CA GLY A 179 -10.91 -6.21 -3.07
C GLY A 179 -12.36 -6.37 -2.62
N TYR A 180 -13.15 -5.30 -2.63
CA TYR A 180 -14.54 -5.30 -2.16
C TYR A 180 -15.48 -4.74 -3.22
N VAL A 181 -16.76 -5.12 -3.15
CA VAL A 181 -17.79 -4.57 -4.05
C VAL A 181 -17.99 -3.07 -3.86
N GLN A 182 -18.44 -2.38 -4.90
CA GLN A 182 -18.64 -0.92 -4.88
C GLN A 182 -19.67 -0.44 -3.85
N ALA A 183 -20.56 -1.32 -3.40
CA ALA A 183 -21.48 -1.04 -2.29
C ALA A 183 -20.74 -0.81 -0.95
N VAL A 184 -19.53 -1.34 -0.78
CA VAL A 184 -18.65 -1.12 0.37
C VAL A 184 -17.78 0.11 0.16
N ASN A 185 -17.16 0.20 -1.02
CA ASN A 185 -16.33 1.33 -1.39
C ASN A 185 -16.66 1.77 -2.83
N PRO A 186 -17.27 2.96 -3.04
CA PRO A 186 -17.67 3.41 -4.38
C PRO A 186 -16.49 3.65 -5.32
N TYR A 187 -15.25 3.71 -4.81
CA TYR A 187 -14.03 3.87 -5.58
C TYR A 187 -13.26 2.56 -5.78
N SER A 188 -13.85 1.43 -5.41
CA SER A 188 -13.27 0.12 -5.66
C SER A 188 -13.22 -0.18 -7.16
N ASN A 189 -12.07 -0.67 -7.62
CA ASN A 189 -11.91 -1.28 -8.93
C ASN A 189 -12.40 -2.73 -8.98
N GLU A 190 -12.79 -3.30 -7.84
CA GLU A 190 -13.27 -4.67 -7.69
C GLU A 190 -12.25 -5.67 -8.26
N ARG A 191 -10.97 -5.51 -7.91
CA ARG A 191 -9.82 -6.27 -8.43
C ARG A 191 -8.63 -6.30 -7.48
N GLU A 192 -7.83 -7.33 -7.63
CA GLU A 192 -6.53 -7.54 -7.02
C GLU A 192 -5.50 -6.73 -7.83
N ILE A 193 -5.41 -5.44 -7.51
CA ILE A 193 -4.69 -4.43 -8.29
C ILE A 193 -3.56 -3.75 -7.50
N LEU A 194 -2.42 -3.55 -8.16
CA LEU A 194 -1.26 -2.79 -7.70
C LEU A 194 -1.13 -1.50 -8.51
N TYR A 195 -0.78 -0.40 -7.87
CA TYR A 195 -0.59 0.90 -8.53
C TYR A 195 0.88 1.27 -8.53
N ILE A 196 1.46 1.54 -9.70
CA ILE A 196 2.88 1.86 -9.87
C ILE A 196 3.03 3.23 -10.54
N SER A 197 3.85 4.09 -9.95
CA SER A 197 4.24 5.39 -10.52
C SER A 197 5.47 5.24 -11.40
N MET A 198 5.36 5.66 -12.66
CA MET A 198 6.47 5.64 -13.63
C MET A 198 7.31 6.93 -13.60
N LYS A 199 6.93 7.94 -12.80
CA LYS A 199 7.62 9.25 -12.71
C LYS A 199 9.11 9.17 -12.40
N SER A 200 9.53 8.21 -11.58
CA SER A 200 10.89 8.13 -11.04
C SER A 200 11.53 6.74 -11.16
N ARG A 201 10.90 5.83 -11.91
CA ARG A 201 11.35 4.45 -12.07
C ARG A 201 11.21 4.02 -13.51
N ASP A 202 12.28 3.44 -14.03
CA ASP A 202 12.24 2.80 -15.33
C ASP A 202 11.63 1.41 -15.20
N LEU A 203 10.85 1.00 -16.19
CA LEU A 203 10.26 -0.32 -16.22
C LEU A 203 11.37 -1.38 -16.20
N GLY A 204 11.31 -2.30 -15.23
CA GLY A 204 12.32 -3.35 -15.08
C GLY A 204 13.58 -2.97 -14.29
N SER A 205 13.63 -1.78 -13.69
CA SER A 205 14.71 -1.44 -12.74
C SER A 205 14.55 -2.19 -11.40
N ASP A 206 15.62 -2.25 -10.61
CA ASP A 206 15.58 -2.83 -9.26
C ASP A 206 14.58 -2.09 -8.35
N GLU A 207 14.48 -0.77 -8.50
CA GLU A 207 13.51 0.05 -7.77
C GLU A 207 12.07 -0.23 -8.20
N TYR A 208 11.83 -0.51 -9.50
CA TYR A 208 10.53 -0.94 -10.00
C TYR A 208 10.15 -2.30 -9.39
N PHE A 209 11.04 -3.29 -9.47
CA PHE A 209 10.75 -4.62 -8.92
C PHE A 209 10.60 -4.59 -7.39
N GLY A 210 11.40 -3.77 -6.70
CA GLY A 210 11.26 -3.56 -5.25
C GLY A 210 9.89 -3.00 -4.88
N SER A 211 9.35 -2.05 -5.65
CA SER A 211 8.00 -1.54 -5.45
C SER A 211 6.93 -2.59 -5.73
N VAL A 212 7.01 -3.30 -6.86
CA VAL A 212 6.04 -4.38 -7.15
C VAL A 212 6.08 -5.49 -6.09
N ALA A 213 7.27 -5.85 -5.62
CA ALA A 213 7.46 -6.84 -4.55
C ALA A 213 6.76 -6.41 -3.26
N GLN A 214 6.99 -5.16 -2.82
CA GLN A 214 6.36 -4.62 -1.62
C GLN A 214 4.82 -4.64 -1.73
N GLU A 215 4.27 -4.16 -2.85
CA GLU A 215 2.81 -4.14 -3.00
C GLU A 215 2.21 -5.54 -3.18
N MET A 216 2.93 -6.47 -3.80
CA MET A 216 2.53 -7.87 -3.88
C MET A 216 2.46 -8.52 -2.50
N GLN A 217 3.40 -8.19 -1.60
CA GLN A 217 3.34 -8.66 -0.21
C GLN A 217 2.07 -8.16 0.49
N HIS A 218 1.75 -6.87 0.37
CA HIS A 218 0.51 -6.32 0.93
C HIS A 218 -0.75 -7.02 0.36
N LEU A 219 -0.78 -7.27 -0.95
CA LEU A 219 -1.87 -7.98 -1.61
C LEU A 219 -2.04 -9.43 -1.10
N ILE A 220 -0.93 -10.16 -0.91
CA ILE A 220 -0.98 -11.52 -0.36
C ILE A 220 -1.43 -11.51 1.10
N HIS A 221 -0.92 -10.57 1.91
CA HIS A 221 -1.31 -10.42 3.31
C HIS A 221 -2.78 -10.07 3.45
N GLN A 222 -3.38 -9.31 2.54
CA GLN A 222 -4.84 -9.07 2.56
C GLN A 222 -5.67 -10.37 2.60
N ASN A 223 -5.16 -11.46 2.01
CA ASN A 223 -5.81 -12.77 2.03
C ASN A 223 -5.33 -13.68 3.19
N THR A 224 -4.03 -13.67 3.48
CA THR A 224 -3.40 -14.62 4.42
C THR A 224 -3.31 -14.10 5.84
N ASP A 225 -3.25 -12.78 6.02
CA ASP A 225 -3.26 -12.07 7.30
C ASP A 225 -4.03 -10.74 7.19
N PRO A 226 -5.38 -10.80 7.19
CA PRO A 226 -6.21 -9.62 6.94
C PRO A 226 -6.04 -8.48 7.98
N ASN A 227 -5.36 -8.74 9.09
CA ASN A 227 -5.11 -7.75 10.15
C ASN A 227 -3.87 -6.89 9.90
N GLU A 228 -3.04 -7.24 8.92
CA GLU A 228 -1.77 -6.56 8.58
C GLU A 228 -1.85 -5.75 7.27
N ALA A 229 -3.06 -5.55 6.72
CA ALA A 229 -3.32 -4.93 5.41
C ALA A 229 -4.24 -3.70 5.46
#